data_AF-A0A0F5IZD4-F1
#
_entry.id   AF-A0A0F5IZD4-F1
#
_cell.length_a   1.000
_cell.length_b   1.000
_cell.length_c   1.000
_cell.angle_alpha   90.00
_cell.angle_beta   90.00
_cell.angle_gamma   90.00
#
_symmetry.space_group_name_H-M   'P 1'
#
loop_
_entity.id
_entity.type
_entity.pdbx_description
1 polymer ?
#
loop_
_entity_poly.entity_id
_entity_poly.type
_entity_poly.pdbx_seq_one_letter_code
_entity_poly.pdbx_strand_id
1 'polypeptide(L)'
;MPLTRTMTEGYKTTFSDGNAIGLFAIKNGAIVDNIDNMRLTYTVAEDGTTRWSLPIDSKIYYYEGVTYIAYPPYKERITIDPLQATNEIVSSLVNNEHLQPAADQSDAANYAASDLMIAASVANATDIEKVTLTLNFKHQFSLLVMTPIIYTTSIYPPEDAGFTYCAVSKAGGVDSLQIRNIRQLSLPLPTGSRRFL
;
A
#
# COMPACT_ATOMS: atom_id res chain seq x y z
N MET A 1 -3.90 -1.31 -28.92
CA MET A 1 -2.57 -1.68 -28.40
C MET A 1 -2.77 -2.28 -27.02
N PRO A 2 -2.42 -3.55 -26.75
CA PRO A 2 -2.44 -4.08 -25.39
C PRO A 2 -1.26 -3.49 -24.61
N LEU A 3 -1.53 -2.90 -23.44
CA LEU A 3 -0.49 -2.51 -22.50
C LEU A 3 -0.03 -3.77 -21.76
N THR A 4 1.16 -4.25 -22.08
CA THR A 4 1.87 -5.28 -21.30
C THR A 4 2.16 -4.72 -19.91
N ARG A 5 1.51 -5.24 -18.86
CA ARG A 5 2.04 -5.07 -17.51
C ARG A 5 3.24 -6.00 -17.38
N THR A 6 4.44 -5.45 -17.35
CA THR A 6 5.62 -6.18 -16.88
C THR A 6 5.30 -6.74 -15.49
N MET A 7 5.36 -8.06 -15.29
CA MET A 7 5.47 -8.61 -13.94
C MET A 7 6.83 -8.17 -13.42
N THR A 8 6.87 -7.03 -12.76
CA THR A 8 8.05 -6.59 -12.03
C THR A 8 8.20 -7.48 -10.80
N GLU A 9 9.42 -7.91 -10.53
CA GLU A 9 9.79 -8.78 -9.41
C GLU A 9 9.21 -8.28 -8.07
N GLY A 10 8.29 -9.08 -7.50
CA GLY A 10 7.67 -8.80 -6.20
C GLY A 10 6.69 -7.62 -6.25
N TYR A 11 5.56 -7.73 -5.55
CA TYR A 11 4.58 -6.65 -5.39
C TYR A 11 5.13 -5.51 -4.50
N LYS A 12 6.33 -5.02 -4.80
CA LYS A 12 7.03 -3.97 -4.07
C LYS A 12 6.60 -2.61 -4.60
N THR A 13 6.07 -1.77 -3.73
CA THR A 13 5.75 -0.39 -4.08
C THR A 13 7.03 0.45 -4.17
N THR A 14 7.19 1.19 -5.25
CA THR A 14 8.23 2.21 -5.44
C THR A 14 7.58 3.58 -5.46
N PHE A 15 8.08 4.50 -4.62
CA PHE A 15 7.60 5.88 -4.64
C PHE A 15 8.03 6.59 -5.92
N SER A 16 7.12 7.39 -6.46
CA SER A 16 7.33 8.25 -7.62
C SER A 16 7.13 9.71 -7.23
N ASP A 17 7.62 10.62 -8.06
CA ASP A 17 7.51 12.07 -7.82
C ASP A 17 6.06 12.47 -7.48
N GLY A 18 5.91 13.28 -6.43
CA GLY A 18 4.62 13.75 -5.93
C GLY A 18 3.89 12.79 -4.98
N ASN A 19 4.34 11.54 -4.80
CA ASN A 19 3.80 10.68 -3.74
C ASN A 19 4.01 11.33 -2.37
N ALA A 20 3.05 11.18 -1.47
CA ALA A 20 3.11 11.80 -0.16
C ALA A 20 2.73 10.83 0.96
N ILE A 21 3.34 11.06 2.13
CA ILE A 21 3.06 10.36 3.38
C ILE A 21 2.57 11.36 4.43
N GLY A 22 1.73 10.90 5.35
CA GLY A 22 1.47 11.58 6.61
C GLY A 22 2.42 11.06 7.68
N LEU A 23 3.07 11.96 8.42
CA LEU A 23 4.02 11.64 9.49
C LEU A 23 3.50 12.15 10.84
N PHE A 24 3.54 11.28 11.84
CA PHE A 24 3.32 11.61 13.25
C PHE A 24 4.61 11.37 14.04
N ALA A 25 4.92 12.25 14.99
CA ALA A 25 6.00 12.06 15.95
C ALA A 25 5.43 12.07 17.38
N ILE A 26 5.68 11.01 18.13
CA ILE A 26 5.05 10.77 19.43
C ILE A 26 6.13 10.48 20.47
N LYS A 27 6.02 11.11 21.63
CA LYS A 27 6.85 10.78 22.80
C LYS A 27 6.05 10.99 24.07
N ASN A 28 6.12 10.01 24.97
CA ASN A 28 5.46 10.06 26.28
C ASN A 28 3.98 10.47 26.23
N GLY A 29 3.23 9.96 25.26
CA GLY A 29 1.79 10.24 25.16
C GLY A 29 1.42 11.55 24.44
N ALA A 30 2.39 12.26 23.86
CA ALA A 30 2.16 13.57 23.24
C ALA A 30 2.78 13.67 21.84
N ILE A 31 2.17 14.53 21.01
CA ILE A 31 2.73 14.94 19.72
C ILE A 31 3.98 15.82 19.97
N VAL A 32 5.04 15.54 19.23
CA VAL A 32 6.30 16.28 19.27
C VAL A 32 6.34 17.31 18.14
N ASP A 33 6.75 18.55 18.45
CA ASP A 33 7.00 19.64 17.49
C ASP A 33 5.87 19.93 16.50
N ASN A 34 4.62 19.65 16.88
CA ASN A 34 3.46 19.73 15.98
C ASN A 34 3.60 18.87 14.71
N ILE A 35 4.39 17.79 14.77
CA ILE A 35 4.45 16.76 13.74
C ILE A 35 3.20 15.87 13.93
N ASP A 36 2.06 16.43 13.54
CA ASP A 36 0.74 15.82 13.57
C ASP A 36 0.22 15.72 12.13
N ASN A 37 0.23 14.51 11.57
CA ASN A 37 -0.08 14.22 10.18
C ASN A 37 0.68 15.14 9.19
N MET A 38 1.96 15.41 9.46
CA MET A 38 2.76 16.28 8.61
C MET A 38 2.95 15.65 7.23
N ARG A 39 2.58 16.37 6.18
CA ARG A 39 2.75 15.90 4.79
C ARG A 39 4.22 15.96 4.37
N LEU A 40 4.83 14.82 4.09
CA LEU A 40 6.13 14.74 3.41
C LEU A 40 5.89 14.28 1.97
N THR A 41 6.50 14.97 1.00
CA THR A 41 6.32 14.66 -0.43
C THR A 41 7.63 14.13 -1.01
N TYR A 42 7.56 12.96 -1.63
CA TYR A 42 8.65 12.39 -2.38
C TYR A 42 8.88 13.21 -3.64
N THR A 43 10.09 13.73 -3.78
CA THR A 43 10.48 14.56 -4.92
C THR A 43 11.65 13.95 -5.64
N VAL A 44 11.61 14.00 -6.97
CA VAL A 44 12.69 13.57 -7.85
C VAL A 44 13.20 14.81 -8.59
N ALA A 45 14.45 15.20 -8.34
CA ALA A 45 15.08 16.32 -9.03
C ALA A 45 15.46 15.95 -10.48
N GLU A 46 15.75 16.95 -11.32
CA GLU A 46 16.12 16.76 -12.73
C GLU A 46 17.36 15.87 -12.91
N ASP A 47 18.27 15.87 -11.93
CA ASP A 47 19.48 15.04 -11.92
C ASP A 47 19.24 13.59 -11.43
N GLY A 48 17.98 13.23 -11.13
CA GLY A 48 17.57 11.93 -10.61
C GLY A 48 17.74 11.77 -9.09
N THR A 49 18.23 12.79 -8.38
CA THR A 49 18.32 12.76 -6.92
C THR A 49 16.93 12.74 -6.29
N THR A 50 16.70 11.84 -5.34
CA THR A 50 15.41 11.68 -4.67
C THR A 50 15.47 12.12 -3.21
N ARG A 51 14.41 12.76 -2.72
CA ARG A 51 14.32 13.22 -1.34
C ARG A 51 12.87 13.32 -0.88
N TRP A 52 12.67 13.23 0.44
CA TRP A 52 11.40 13.61 1.07
C TRP A 52 11.45 15.10 1.43
N SER A 53 10.62 15.89 0.75
CA SER A 53 10.48 17.31 0.99
C SER A 53 9.43 17.57 2.06
N LEU A 54 9.76 18.47 2.98
CA LEU A 54 8.86 18.95 4.03
C LEU A 54 8.03 20.13 3.51
N PRO A 55 6.92 20.48 4.19
CA PRO A 55 6.25 21.75 3.94
C PRO A 55 7.21 22.93 4.18
N ILE A 56 6.93 24.07 3.55
CA ILE A 56 7.71 25.30 3.72
C ILE A 56 7.76 25.66 5.20
N ASP A 57 8.93 26.10 5.67
CA ASP A 57 9.23 26.48 7.06
C ASP A 57 9.07 25.36 8.12
N SER A 58 8.80 24.12 7.71
CA SER A 58 8.77 22.96 8.60
C SER A 58 10.17 22.39 8.83
N LYS A 59 10.38 21.82 10.03
CA LYS A 59 11.59 21.11 10.42
C LYS A 59 11.22 19.85 11.18
N ILE A 60 12.05 18.82 11.05
CA ILE A 60 11.99 17.62 11.88
C ILE A 60 13.31 17.56 12.64
N TYR A 61 13.22 17.59 13.96
CA TYR A 61 14.38 17.46 14.83
C TYR A 61 14.50 16.03 15.33
N TYR A 62 15.74 15.55 15.46
CA TYR A 62 15.98 14.27 16.09
C TYR A 62 15.86 14.39 17.61
N TYR A 63 15.03 13.52 18.18
CA TYR A 63 15.02 13.28 19.62
C TYR A 63 15.02 11.78 19.86
N GLU A 64 15.95 11.34 20.69
CA GLU A 64 16.03 9.94 21.10
C GLU A 64 14.71 9.49 21.75
N GLY A 65 14.25 8.29 21.39
CA GLY A 65 13.04 7.69 21.94
C GLY A 65 11.72 8.24 21.39
N VAL A 66 11.75 9.15 20.40
CA VAL A 66 10.53 9.52 19.66
C VAL A 66 10.10 8.35 18.78
N THR A 67 8.82 8.00 18.85
CA THR A 67 8.21 7.06 17.92
C THR A 67 7.66 7.83 16.73
N TYR A 68 8.16 7.52 15.53
CA TYR A 68 7.65 8.03 14.28
C TYR A 68 6.70 7.00 13.66
N ILE A 69 5.49 7.43 13.30
CA ILE A 69 4.50 6.62 12.58
C ILE A 69 4.19 7.34 11.29
N ALA A 70 4.29 6.63 10.17
CA ALA A 70 4.03 7.19 8.85
C ALA A 70 3.13 6.30 8.01
N TYR A 71 2.32 6.90 7.14
CA TYR A 71 1.47 6.17 6.21
C TYR A 71 1.36 6.88 4.84
N PRO A 72 1.50 6.15 3.72
CA PRO A 72 0.94 6.52 2.43
C PRO A 72 -0.38 5.79 2.15
N PRO A 73 -1.18 6.30 1.19
CA PRO A 73 -1.09 7.63 0.60
C PRO A 73 -1.56 8.70 1.59
N TYR A 74 -0.92 9.88 1.61
CA TYR A 74 -1.32 10.99 2.48
C TYR A 74 -2.78 11.39 2.29
N LYS A 75 -3.49 11.58 3.41
CA LYS A 75 -4.83 12.17 3.46
C LYS A 75 -4.85 13.30 4.51
N GLU A 76 -5.58 14.35 4.21
CA GLU A 76 -5.83 15.41 5.20
C GLU A 76 -6.75 14.89 6.31
N ARG A 77 -6.66 15.53 7.49
CA ARG A 77 -7.57 15.30 8.63
C ARG A 77 -7.56 13.86 9.19
N ILE A 78 -6.49 13.11 8.96
CA ILE A 78 -6.22 11.89 9.72
C ILE A 78 -5.64 12.27 11.07
N THR A 79 -6.27 11.80 12.14
CA THR A 79 -5.88 12.06 13.53
C THR A 79 -5.54 10.75 14.24
N ILE A 80 -4.70 10.83 15.26
CA ILE A 80 -4.37 9.73 16.15
C ILE A 80 -4.57 10.15 17.60
N ASP A 81 -4.72 9.18 18.51
CA ASP A 81 -4.61 9.42 19.94
C ASP A 81 -3.16 9.11 20.38
N PRO A 82 -2.33 10.12 20.71
CA PRO A 82 -0.94 9.89 21.06
C PRO A 82 -0.77 9.19 22.43
N LEU A 83 -1.82 9.09 23.25
CA LEU A 83 -1.79 8.36 24.53
C LEU A 83 -1.83 6.84 24.34
N GLN A 84 -2.29 6.38 23.16
CA GLN A 84 -2.39 4.96 22.85
C GLN A 84 -1.02 4.34 22.55
N ALA A 85 -0.94 3.02 22.73
CA ALA A 85 0.23 2.27 22.34
C ALA A 85 0.39 2.27 20.80
N THR A 86 1.63 2.16 20.30
CA THR A 86 1.92 2.20 18.86
C THR A 86 1.08 1.21 18.03
N ASN A 87 0.82 0.00 18.54
CA ASN A 87 -0.01 -1.00 17.87
C ASN A 87 -1.49 -0.61 17.80
N GLU A 88 -2.00 0.09 18.80
CA GLU A 88 -3.37 0.62 18.82
C GLU A 88 -3.50 1.79 17.84
N ILE A 89 -2.50 2.66 17.77
CA ILE A 89 -2.45 3.74 16.77
C ILE A 89 -2.38 3.17 15.35
N VAL A 90 -1.54 2.16 15.11
CA VAL A 90 -1.51 1.47 13.81
C VAL A 90 -2.89 0.87 13.51
N SER A 91 -3.53 0.24 14.49
CA SER A 91 -4.87 -0.32 14.32
C SER A 91 -5.93 0.75 14.02
N SER A 92 -5.85 1.94 14.65
CA SER A 92 -6.80 3.02 14.38
C SER A 92 -6.63 3.60 12.98
N LEU A 93 -5.39 3.68 12.47
CA LEU A 93 -5.12 4.05 11.08
C LEU A 93 -5.65 3.00 10.09
N VAL A 94 -5.44 1.71 10.34
CA VAL A 94 -5.97 0.63 9.48
C VAL A 94 -7.50 0.64 9.42
N ASN A 95 -8.17 1.00 10.51
CA ASN A 95 -9.63 1.06 10.60
C ASN A 95 -10.20 2.46 10.28
N ASN A 96 -9.36 3.43 9.90
CA ASN A 96 -9.82 4.77 9.56
C ASN A 96 -10.64 4.74 8.27
N GLU A 97 -11.84 5.34 8.28
CA GLU A 97 -12.77 5.32 7.15
C GLU A 97 -12.21 5.96 5.87
N HIS A 98 -11.34 6.97 6.00
CA HIS A 98 -10.74 7.68 4.87
C HIS A 98 -9.52 6.95 4.27
N LEU A 99 -9.03 5.92 4.97
CA LEU A 99 -7.90 5.09 4.55
C LEU A 99 -8.34 3.70 4.06
N GLN A 100 -9.65 3.45 3.98
CA GLN A 100 -10.18 2.22 3.43
C GLN A 100 -9.97 2.15 1.91
N PRO A 101 -9.76 0.95 1.34
CA PRO A 101 -9.67 0.78 -0.10
C PRO A 101 -10.96 1.25 -0.79
N ALA A 102 -10.82 1.98 -1.88
CA ALA A 102 -11.97 2.34 -2.69
C ALA A 102 -12.57 1.10 -3.36
N ALA A 103 -13.88 1.14 -3.65
CA ALA A 103 -14.55 0.08 -4.40
C ALA A 103 -14.05 0.00 -5.86
N ASP A 104 -13.72 1.14 -6.45
CA ASP A 104 -13.10 1.23 -7.76
C ASP A 104 -11.57 1.31 -7.62
N GLN A 105 -10.88 0.29 -8.14
CA GLN A 105 -9.42 0.20 -8.24
C GLN A 105 -9.00 -0.19 -9.65
N SER A 106 -9.81 0.17 -10.65
CA SER A 106 -9.64 -0.29 -12.03
C SER A 106 -8.43 0.32 -12.74
N ASP A 107 -7.95 1.47 -12.28
CA ASP A 107 -6.73 2.13 -12.76
C ASP A 107 -5.63 2.21 -11.68
N ALA A 108 -4.41 2.52 -12.14
CA ALA A 108 -3.22 2.54 -11.30
C ALA A 108 -3.28 3.60 -10.18
N ALA A 109 -3.93 4.75 -10.41
CA ALA A 109 -4.01 5.83 -9.43
C ALA A 109 -5.00 5.45 -8.32
N ASN A 110 -6.16 4.90 -8.69
CA ASN A 110 -7.16 4.41 -7.74
C ASN A 110 -6.66 3.21 -6.92
N TYR A 111 -5.90 2.31 -7.54
CA TYR A 111 -5.20 1.24 -6.81
C TYR A 111 -4.17 1.81 -5.81
N ALA A 112 -3.28 2.70 -6.25
CA ALA A 112 -2.28 3.31 -5.38
C ALA A 112 -2.91 4.13 -4.24
N ALA A 113 -4.05 4.77 -4.49
CA ALA A 113 -4.83 5.48 -3.48
C ALA A 113 -5.46 4.56 -2.41
N SER A 114 -5.57 3.26 -2.72
CA SER A 114 -6.19 2.22 -1.88
C SER A 114 -5.17 1.31 -1.18
N ASP A 115 -3.89 1.42 -1.53
CA ASP A 115 -2.81 0.59 -0.99
C ASP A 115 -2.20 1.22 0.27
N LEU A 116 -2.94 1.18 1.38
CA LEU A 116 -2.47 1.67 2.66
C LEU A 116 -1.24 0.89 3.11
N MET A 117 -0.15 1.62 3.35
CA MET A 117 1.02 1.09 4.05
C MET A 117 1.26 1.88 5.32
N ILE A 118 1.83 1.23 6.34
CA ILE A 118 2.19 1.89 7.60
C ILE A 118 3.62 1.48 7.98
N ALA A 119 4.40 2.45 8.43
CA ALA A 119 5.70 2.26 9.07
C ALA A 119 5.62 2.84 10.48
N ALA A 120 6.23 2.14 11.45
CA ALA A 120 6.46 2.66 12.79
C ALA A 120 7.91 2.36 13.17
N SER A 121 8.62 3.38 13.66
CA SER A 121 10.04 3.26 14.03
C SER A 121 10.33 4.17 15.22
N VAL A 122 11.20 3.72 16.12
CA VAL A 122 11.67 4.54 17.24
C VAL A 122 13.01 5.16 16.83
N ALA A 123 13.13 6.47 16.98
CA ALA A 123 14.37 7.18 16.76
C ALA A 123 15.44 6.70 17.74
N ASN A 124 16.45 6.05 17.17
CA ASN A 124 17.64 5.61 17.87
C ASN A 124 18.83 5.74 16.90
N ALA A 125 19.61 6.79 17.08
CA ALA A 125 20.79 7.09 16.30
C ALA A 125 22.03 6.88 17.16
N THR A 126 23.00 6.13 16.62
CA THR A 126 24.32 5.93 17.22
C THR A 126 25.29 7.07 16.88
N ASP A 127 25.04 7.78 15.79
CA ASP A 127 25.78 8.97 15.35
C ASP A 127 24.80 10.15 15.25
N ILE A 128 24.94 11.11 16.15
CA ILE A 128 24.07 12.28 16.24
C ILE A 128 24.39 13.35 15.19
N GLU A 129 25.54 13.29 14.52
CA GLU A 129 25.89 14.20 13.43
C GLU A 129 25.25 13.77 12.10
N LYS A 130 24.88 12.50 11.97
CA LYS A 130 24.27 11.91 10.76
C LYS A 130 23.06 11.04 11.10
N VAL A 131 22.02 11.68 11.61
CA VAL A 131 20.76 11.00 11.90
C VAL A 131 20.01 10.67 10.61
N THR A 132 19.70 9.38 10.41
CA THR A 132 18.79 8.91 9.35
C THR A 132 17.55 8.28 9.98
N LEU A 133 16.37 8.75 9.60
CA LEU A 133 15.10 8.09 9.95
C LEU A 133 14.73 7.11 8.84
N THR A 134 14.85 5.81 9.11
CA THR A 134 14.43 4.75 8.18
C THR A 134 13.02 4.28 8.53
N LEU A 135 12.11 4.37 7.55
CA LEU A 135 10.71 3.95 7.66
C LEU A 135 10.47 2.70 6.81
N ASN A 136 10.23 1.56 7.47
CA ASN A 136 9.97 0.29 6.80
C ASN A 136 8.45 0.08 6.66
N PHE A 137 7.91 0.51 5.52
CA PHE A 137 6.48 0.40 5.22
C PHE A 137 6.04 -1.05 5.03
N LYS A 138 4.87 -1.38 5.58
CA LYS A 138 4.18 -2.66 5.39
C LYS A 138 2.78 -2.41 4.86
N HIS A 139 2.38 -3.14 3.82
CA HIS A 139 1.01 -3.18 3.33
C HIS A 139 0.06 -3.66 4.43
N GLN A 140 -1.06 -2.96 4.59
CA GLN A 140 -2.06 -3.28 5.62
C GLN A 140 -3.24 -4.10 5.09
N PHE A 141 -3.39 -4.17 3.76
CA PHE A 141 -4.42 -4.95 3.10
C PHE A 141 -3.84 -6.14 2.32
N SER A 142 -4.71 -7.08 1.97
CA SER A 142 -4.36 -8.24 1.14
C SER A 142 -4.64 -7.95 -0.33
N LEU A 143 -3.74 -8.38 -1.21
CA LEU A 143 -3.91 -8.26 -2.66
C LEU A 143 -4.57 -9.52 -3.23
N LEU A 144 -5.70 -9.36 -3.92
CA LEU A 144 -6.30 -10.41 -4.75
C LEU A 144 -5.90 -10.21 -6.21
N VAL A 145 -5.22 -11.19 -6.79
CA VAL A 145 -4.87 -11.21 -8.22
C VAL A 145 -5.67 -12.30 -8.92
N MET A 146 -6.43 -11.91 -9.94
CA MET A 146 -7.21 -12.83 -10.76
C MET A 146 -6.73 -12.76 -12.20
N THR A 147 -6.37 -13.90 -12.77
CA THR A 147 -5.99 -14.03 -14.18
C THR A 147 -7.08 -14.82 -14.91
N PRO A 148 -8.04 -14.15 -15.56
CA PRO A 148 -9.08 -14.85 -16.30
C PRO A 148 -8.47 -15.55 -17.52
N ILE A 149 -8.87 -16.79 -17.76
CA ILE A 149 -8.60 -17.50 -19.02
C ILE A 149 -9.80 -17.24 -19.92
N ILE A 150 -9.58 -16.56 -21.05
CA ILE A 150 -10.62 -16.31 -22.05
C ILE A 150 -10.53 -17.43 -23.09
N TYR A 151 -11.57 -18.25 -23.18
CA TYR A 151 -11.74 -19.18 -24.30
C TYR A 151 -12.51 -18.44 -25.41
N THR A 152 -11.85 -18.16 -26.53
CA THR A 152 -12.52 -17.55 -27.69
C THR A 152 -13.35 -18.61 -28.42
N THR A 153 -14.55 -18.22 -28.85
CA THR A 153 -15.44 -19.03 -29.68
C THR A 153 -14.81 -19.32 -31.04
N SER A 154 -14.89 -20.58 -31.45
CA SER A 154 -14.48 -21.09 -32.75
C SER A 154 -15.05 -20.28 -33.91
N ILE A 155 -14.24 -20.05 -34.93
CA ILE A 155 -14.65 -19.49 -36.22
C ILE A 155 -15.66 -20.47 -36.85
N TYR A 156 -16.82 -19.99 -37.29
CA TYR A 156 -17.72 -20.77 -38.14
C TYR A 156 -16.96 -21.09 -39.44
N PRO A 157 -16.84 -22.35 -39.86
CA PRO A 157 -16.16 -22.65 -41.12
C PRO A 157 -16.90 -21.98 -42.29
N PRO A 158 -16.18 -21.50 -43.32
CA PRO A 158 -16.81 -21.08 -44.57
C PRO A 158 -17.61 -22.26 -45.17
N GLU A 159 -18.65 -21.96 -45.95
CA GLU A 159 -19.60 -22.95 -46.50
C GLU A 159 -18.92 -24.11 -47.27
N ASP A 160 -17.69 -23.89 -47.75
CA ASP A 160 -16.92 -24.83 -48.59
C ASP A 160 -15.85 -25.63 -47.81
N ALA A 161 -15.85 -25.61 -46.48
CA ALA A 161 -14.82 -26.31 -45.71
C ALA A 161 -14.94 -27.84 -45.84
N GLY A 162 -13.87 -28.49 -46.32
CA GLY A 162 -13.78 -29.95 -46.51
C GLY A 162 -13.63 -30.79 -45.23
N PHE A 163 -13.86 -30.23 -44.04
CA PHE A 163 -13.80 -30.91 -42.75
C PHE A 163 -14.96 -30.52 -41.84
N THR A 164 -15.49 -31.46 -41.06
CA THR A 164 -16.57 -31.23 -40.10
C THR A 164 -16.00 -30.82 -38.73
N TYR A 165 -16.42 -29.68 -38.20
CA TYR A 165 -16.01 -29.20 -36.87
C TYR A 165 -17.03 -29.61 -35.79
N CYS A 166 -16.56 -29.83 -34.56
CA CYS A 166 -17.41 -30.21 -33.42
C CYS A 166 -18.32 -29.04 -33.01
N ALA A 167 -19.65 -29.23 -33.03
CA ALA A 167 -20.64 -28.17 -32.87
C ALA A 167 -20.78 -27.58 -31.44
N VAL A 168 -20.05 -28.14 -30.46
CA VAL A 168 -20.15 -27.73 -29.06
C VAL A 168 -18.75 -27.54 -28.47
N SER A 169 -18.34 -26.29 -28.34
CA SER A 169 -17.54 -25.85 -27.20
C SER A 169 -18.48 -25.03 -26.29
N LYS A 170 -18.49 -25.33 -24.98
CA LYS A 170 -19.31 -24.58 -24.01
C LYS A 170 -18.94 -23.10 -24.11
N ALA A 171 -19.89 -22.26 -24.54
CA ALA A 171 -19.73 -20.82 -24.61
C ALA A 171 -19.80 -20.22 -23.20
N GLY A 172 -18.70 -19.62 -22.75
CA GLY A 172 -18.67 -18.86 -21.50
C GLY A 172 -19.23 -17.45 -21.74
N GLY A 173 -20.51 -17.24 -21.41
CA GLY A 173 -21.00 -15.90 -21.13
C GLY A 173 -20.45 -15.43 -19.79
N VAL A 174 -20.09 -14.15 -19.68
CA VAL A 174 -19.85 -13.53 -18.37
C VAL A 174 -21.21 -13.35 -17.72
N ASP A 175 -21.72 -14.38 -17.05
CA ASP A 175 -22.72 -14.10 -16.04
C ASP A 175 -21.96 -13.46 -14.87
N SER A 176 -22.36 -12.24 -14.54
CA SER A 176 -21.69 -11.33 -13.61
C SER A 176 -20.82 -12.01 -12.53
N LEU A 177 -19.56 -11.60 -12.42
CA LEU A 177 -18.68 -12.02 -11.31
C LEU A 177 -19.20 -11.40 -10.01
N GLN A 178 -20.06 -12.14 -9.32
CA GLN A 178 -20.55 -11.80 -7.99
C GLN A 178 -19.54 -12.26 -6.95
N ILE A 179 -18.68 -11.35 -6.47
CA ILE A 179 -17.84 -11.60 -5.29
C ILE A 179 -18.74 -11.57 -4.06
N ARG A 180 -19.21 -12.75 -3.62
CA ARG A 180 -19.95 -12.91 -2.36
C ARG A 180 -18.99 -13.47 -1.31
N ASN A 181 -18.54 -12.59 -0.41
CA ASN A 181 -17.68 -12.83 0.76
C ASN A 181 -16.17 -12.77 0.52
N ILE A 182 -15.59 -11.59 0.74
CA ILE A 182 -14.22 -11.47 1.23
C ILE A 182 -14.28 -11.69 2.75
N ARG A 183 -13.82 -12.84 3.25
CA ARG A 183 -13.45 -12.95 4.67
C ARG A 183 -11.96 -12.67 4.77
N GLN A 184 -11.61 -11.65 5.54
CA GLN A 184 -10.25 -11.44 6.05
C GLN A 184 -9.81 -12.74 6.73
N LEU A 185 -8.74 -13.36 6.25
CA LEU A 185 -8.10 -14.45 6.99
C LEU A 185 -7.35 -13.80 8.16
N SER A 186 -7.98 -13.76 9.32
CA SER A 186 -7.28 -13.51 10.58
C SER A 186 -6.33 -14.68 10.81
N LEU A 187 -5.06 -14.53 10.42
CA LEU A 187 -4.04 -15.51 10.79
C LEU A 187 -3.83 -15.40 12.31
N PRO A 188 -4.02 -16.47 13.10
CA PRO A 188 -3.68 -16.43 14.51
C PRO A 188 -2.17 -16.27 14.66
N LEU A 189 -1.75 -15.39 15.57
CA LEU A 189 -0.36 -15.22 15.98
C LEU A 189 0.24 -16.59 16.36
N PRO A 190 1.43 -16.97 15.86
CA PRO A 190 2.09 -18.16 16.34
C PRO A 190 2.63 -17.90 17.75
N THR A 191 1.89 -18.30 18.78
CA THR A 191 2.47 -18.63 20.08
C THR A 191 3.29 -19.90 19.91
N GLY A 192 4.59 -19.75 19.70
CA GLY A 192 5.50 -20.88 19.53
C GLY A 192 6.95 -20.46 19.64
N SER A 193 7.45 -20.33 20.87
CA SER A 193 8.87 -20.26 21.17
C SER A 193 9.56 -21.52 20.63
N ARG A 194 10.48 -21.37 19.68
CA ARG A 194 11.45 -22.40 19.34
C ARG A 194 12.83 -21.76 19.21
N ARG A 195 13.65 -22.02 20.22
CA ARG A 195 15.11 -21.95 20.13
C ARG A 195 15.58 -22.87 19.01
N PHE A 196 16.44 -22.36 18.14
CA PHE A 196 17.47 -23.16 17.50
C PHE A 196 18.79 -22.40 17.67
N LEU A 197 19.84 -23.20 17.87
CA LEU A 197 21.20 -22.82 18.28
C LEU A 197 21.79 -21.65 17.48
#